data_AF-A0AAD9S9D3-F1
#
_entry.id   AF-A0AAD9S9D3-F1
#
_cell.length_a   1.000
_cell.length_b   1.000
_cell.length_c   1.000
_cell.angle_alpha   90.00
_cell.angle_beta   90.00
_cell.angle_gamma   90.00
#
_symmetry.space_group_name_H-M   'P 1'
#
loop_
_entity.id
_entity.type
_entity.pdbx_description
1 polymer ?
#
loop_
_entity_poly.entity_id
_entity_poly.type
_entity_poly.pdbx_seq_one_letter_code
_entity_poly.pdbx_strand_id
1 'polypeptide(L)'
;MSLPLSCNPCSVAARLRLRRVPVLGAAGARAGPGPSPALALALTNTNNCAFHPSAPVAHCRHLRRLHHHRQRKQPLAVPLNTTFPLRPRSPSRPTPSAICITQSPLATMASATSFYDFKPVDKRGEPKPLEEYKGKVVLVVNTASKCGFTPQFEGLEKLYKGLKEKHPDDFVIVGFPCNQFGGQDPGTNDEIQSFCQVNYGVSFPIYGKIDVNGDKADPLYEWLKNEQPGLMGLKRIKWNFEKFLIGRDGKVKGRWASTTKPESLEKPILEQLNNKE
;
A
#
# COMPACT_ATOMS: atom_id res chain seq x y z
N MET A 1 -59.91 14.61 29.62
CA MET A 1 -59.00 14.30 28.51
C MET A 1 -58.09 13.16 28.96
N SER A 2 -58.26 12.01 28.30
CA SER A 2 -57.37 10.84 28.17
C SER A 2 -56.62 10.29 29.40
N LEU A 3 -57.13 9.16 29.91
CA LEU A 3 -56.36 7.97 30.29
C LEU A 3 -56.15 7.09 29.01
N PRO A 4 -55.37 5.97 28.98
CA PRO A 4 -54.72 5.25 30.10
C PRO A 4 -53.31 4.64 29.86
N LEU A 5 -52.75 4.15 30.99
CA LEU A 5 -52.09 2.85 31.26
C LEU A 5 -50.79 2.37 30.58
N SER A 6 -49.82 2.14 31.48
CA SER A 6 -48.72 1.18 31.49
C SER A 6 -49.10 -0.27 31.12
N CYS A 7 -48.18 -0.99 30.46
CA CYS A 7 -47.74 -2.35 30.87
C CYS A 7 -46.52 -2.82 30.07
N ASN A 8 -45.61 -3.52 30.76
CA ASN A 8 -44.40 -4.20 30.27
C ASN A 8 -44.67 -5.74 30.24
N PRO A 9 -43.68 -6.61 29.97
CA PRO A 9 -43.54 -7.45 28.78
C PRO A 9 -44.22 -8.85 28.86
N CYS A 10 -44.36 -9.52 27.71
CA CYS A 10 -44.77 -10.92 27.64
C CYS A 10 -43.64 -11.78 27.04
N SER A 11 -43.09 -12.68 27.87
CA SER A 11 -42.20 -13.78 27.49
C SER A 11 -42.96 -14.85 26.71
N VAL A 12 -42.40 -15.31 25.59
CA VAL A 12 -42.72 -16.64 25.05
C VAL A 12 -41.40 -17.38 24.79
N ALA A 13 -41.13 -18.37 25.64
CA ALA A 13 -40.07 -19.34 25.49
C ALA A 13 -40.51 -20.43 24.50
N ALA A 14 -39.78 -20.58 23.40
CA ALA A 14 -39.87 -21.76 22.53
C ALA A 14 -38.61 -22.60 22.72
N ARG A 15 -38.72 -23.64 23.56
CA ARG A 15 -37.78 -24.78 23.57
C ARG A 15 -38.21 -25.76 22.49
N LEU A 16 -37.37 -26.03 21.48
CA LEU A 16 -37.47 -27.29 20.76
C LEU A 16 -36.11 -27.93 20.50
N ARG A 17 -36.14 -29.25 20.61
CA ARG A 17 -35.06 -30.16 20.98
C ARG A 17 -34.06 -30.41 19.85
N LEU A 18 -32.79 -30.50 20.26
CA LEU A 18 -31.73 -31.23 19.57
C LEU A 18 -32.17 -32.67 19.26
N ARG A 19 -32.05 -33.10 18.00
CA ARG A 19 -31.94 -34.52 17.64
C ARG A 19 -30.58 -34.75 17.00
N ARG A 20 -29.76 -35.54 17.71
CA ARG A 20 -28.58 -36.23 17.16
C ARG A 20 -29.08 -37.33 16.23
N VAL A 21 -28.48 -37.44 15.05
CA VAL A 21 -28.56 -38.62 14.17
C VAL A 21 -27.16 -39.22 14.10
N PRO A 22 -26.99 -40.54 14.28
CA PRO A 22 -25.67 -41.17 14.38
C PRO A 22 -25.02 -41.43 13.02
N VAL A 23 -23.70 -41.53 13.10
CA VAL A 23 -22.73 -41.93 12.07
C VAL A 23 -22.95 -43.38 11.65
N LEU A 24 -22.96 -43.66 10.34
CA LEU A 24 -22.60 -44.96 9.79
C LEU A 24 -21.58 -44.72 8.65
N GLY A 25 -20.41 -45.34 8.77
CA GLY A 25 -19.40 -45.37 7.72
C GLY A 25 -19.58 -46.56 6.78
N ALA A 26 -19.03 -46.44 5.57
CA ALA A 26 -18.55 -47.58 4.79
C ALA A 26 -17.56 -47.12 3.71
N ALA A 27 -16.65 -48.06 3.44
CA ALA A 27 -15.49 -48.05 2.57
C ALA A 27 -15.72 -47.59 1.12
N GLY A 28 -14.62 -47.21 0.47
CA GLY A 28 -14.60 -46.65 -0.87
C GLY A 28 -14.30 -47.62 -2.01
N ALA A 29 -14.15 -47.04 -3.21
CA ALA A 29 -13.45 -47.61 -4.36
C ALA A 29 -13.32 -46.53 -5.46
N ARG A 30 -12.21 -46.62 -6.22
CA ARG A 30 -11.82 -45.79 -7.37
C ARG A 30 -12.71 -46.04 -8.60
N ALA A 31 -12.82 -45.04 -9.50
CA ALA A 31 -12.41 -45.10 -10.93
C ALA A 31 -13.11 -44.05 -11.82
N GLY A 32 -12.31 -43.25 -12.54
CA GLY A 32 -12.38 -43.02 -14.00
C GLY A 32 -13.54 -42.22 -14.64
N PRO A 33 -13.36 -41.69 -15.88
CA PRO A 33 -13.89 -40.37 -16.28
C PRO A 33 -14.91 -40.33 -17.45
N GLY A 34 -15.68 -39.23 -17.50
CA GLY A 34 -16.34 -38.61 -18.69
C GLY A 34 -17.61 -39.30 -19.25
N PRO A 35 -18.39 -38.67 -20.17
CA PRO A 35 -18.28 -37.33 -20.78
C PRO A 35 -19.57 -36.46 -20.67
N SER A 36 -19.53 -35.27 -21.29
CA SER A 36 -20.61 -34.27 -21.47
C SER A 36 -21.98 -34.81 -21.91
N PRO A 37 -23.03 -33.97 -21.77
CA PRO A 37 -23.75 -33.61 -23.00
C PRO A 37 -24.01 -32.10 -23.13
N ALA A 38 -24.21 -31.73 -24.38
CA ALA A 38 -24.55 -30.41 -24.88
C ALA A 38 -26.07 -30.15 -24.86
N LEU A 39 -26.39 -28.86 -24.99
CA LEU A 39 -27.50 -28.29 -25.77
C LEU A 39 -28.97 -28.64 -25.44
N ALA A 40 -29.70 -27.64 -24.95
CA ALA A 40 -31.09 -27.32 -25.31
C ALA A 40 -31.27 -25.80 -25.10
N LEU A 41 -31.51 -24.96 -26.13
CA LEU A 41 -32.84 -24.59 -26.67
C LEU A 41 -33.89 -24.36 -25.57
N ALA A 42 -34.70 -23.29 -25.53
CA ALA A 42 -34.95 -22.17 -26.42
C ALA A 42 -35.95 -21.21 -25.72
N LEU A 43 -36.32 -20.15 -26.44
CA LEU A 43 -37.59 -19.39 -26.38
C LEU A 43 -37.63 -18.10 -25.53
N THR A 44 -37.37 -17.00 -26.25
CA THR A 44 -38.30 -15.88 -26.53
C THR A 44 -39.27 -15.44 -25.42
N ASN A 45 -39.23 -14.15 -25.09
CA ASN A 45 -40.45 -13.35 -25.22
C ASN A 45 -40.18 -11.86 -25.47
N THR A 46 -41.03 -11.33 -26.33
CA THR A 46 -41.14 -10.00 -26.93
C THR A 46 -41.88 -9.00 -26.03
N ASN A 47 -41.94 -7.74 -26.53
CA ASN A 47 -42.87 -6.63 -26.19
C ASN A 47 -42.29 -5.56 -25.24
N ASN A 48 -42.41 -4.25 -25.48
CA ASN A 48 -42.97 -3.48 -26.59
C ASN A 48 -42.49 -2.02 -26.48
N CYS A 49 -42.70 -1.29 -27.57
CA CYS A 49 -42.58 0.15 -27.86
C CYS A 49 -43.05 1.11 -26.73
N ALA A 50 -42.73 2.42 -26.69
CA ALA A 50 -42.86 3.43 -27.75
C ALA A 50 -42.45 4.86 -27.26
N PHE A 51 -42.41 5.80 -28.23
CA PHE A 51 -42.62 7.28 -28.15
C PHE A 51 -41.41 8.27 -28.04
N HIS A 52 -41.03 8.82 -29.21
CA HIS A 52 -40.65 10.23 -29.50
C HIS A 52 -41.92 11.13 -29.50
N PRO A 53 -41.93 12.49 -29.68
CA PRO A 53 -40.93 13.42 -30.27
C PRO A 53 -40.68 14.72 -29.43
N SER A 54 -39.70 15.61 -29.70
CA SER A 54 -39.81 16.81 -30.59
C SER A 54 -38.60 17.76 -30.40
N ALA A 55 -38.14 18.44 -31.46
CA ALA A 55 -37.12 19.51 -31.53
C ALA A 55 -37.74 20.92 -31.20
N PRO A 56 -37.14 22.14 -31.39
CA PRO A 56 -35.91 22.53 -32.13
C PRO A 56 -35.02 23.71 -31.60
N VAL A 57 -33.82 23.83 -32.22
CA VAL A 57 -33.05 25.01 -32.72
C VAL A 57 -32.99 26.33 -31.91
N ALA A 58 -31.76 26.81 -31.64
CA ALA A 58 -31.40 28.23 -31.77
C ALA A 58 -29.91 28.44 -32.12
N HIS A 59 -29.70 29.15 -33.21
CA HIS A 59 -28.44 29.58 -33.80
C HIS A 59 -28.19 31.02 -33.33
N CYS A 60 -26.96 31.40 -32.95
CA CYS A 60 -26.58 32.82 -32.96
C CYS A 60 -25.08 33.00 -33.24
N ARG A 61 -24.80 33.54 -34.44
CA ARG A 61 -23.52 34.10 -34.87
C ARG A 61 -23.35 35.48 -34.22
N HIS A 62 -22.14 35.86 -33.79
CA HIS A 62 -21.38 36.97 -34.40
C HIS A 62 -20.12 37.38 -33.61
N LEU A 63 -18.99 37.37 -34.31
CA LEU A 63 -17.94 38.40 -34.40
C LEU A 63 -17.36 39.03 -33.12
N ARG A 64 -16.03 38.98 -32.99
CA ARG A 64 -15.09 40.08 -33.35
C ARG A 64 -13.65 39.66 -33.04
N ARG A 65 -12.83 39.55 -34.10
CA ARG A 65 -11.72 40.46 -34.45
C ARG A 65 -10.49 40.40 -33.53
N LEU A 66 -9.48 39.74 -34.08
CA LEU A 66 -8.04 39.92 -33.82
C LEU A 66 -7.65 41.41 -33.82
N HIS A 67 -6.88 41.83 -32.83
CA HIS A 67 -5.95 42.95 -32.95
C HIS A 67 -4.61 42.62 -32.30
N HIS A 68 -3.58 42.65 -33.14
CA HIS A 68 -2.17 42.72 -32.78
C HIS A 68 -1.89 43.93 -31.89
N HIS A 69 -1.07 43.77 -30.86
CA HIS A 69 -0.11 44.82 -30.54
C HIS A 69 1.27 44.24 -30.23
N ARG A 70 2.18 44.65 -31.11
CA ARG A 70 3.62 44.44 -31.14
C ARG A 70 4.24 45.63 -30.40
N GLN A 71 5.05 45.41 -29.37
CA GLN A 71 5.91 46.41 -28.73
C GLN A 71 7.25 45.68 -28.48
N ARG A 72 8.17 45.71 -29.44
CA ARG A 72 9.32 46.62 -29.60
C ARG A 72 10.32 46.57 -28.44
N LYS A 73 11.53 46.19 -28.84
CA LYS A 73 12.81 46.07 -28.14
C LYS A 73 13.23 47.36 -27.43
N GLN A 74 13.98 47.22 -26.34
CA GLN A 74 14.97 48.20 -25.88
C GLN A 74 16.34 47.52 -25.75
N PRO A 75 17.46 48.16 -26.15
CA PRO A 75 18.82 47.65 -25.96
C PRO A 75 19.59 48.36 -24.83
N LEU A 76 20.58 47.61 -24.30
CA LEU A 76 21.88 48.00 -23.73
C LEU A 76 21.99 49.23 -22.79
N ALA A 77 22.52 48.98 -21.59
CA ALA A 77 23.71 49.68 -21.09
C ALA A 77 24.32 48.92 -19.89
N VAL A 78 25.59 48.50 -20.03
CA VAL A 78 26.43 48.00 -18.94
C VAL A 78 27.55 49.02 -18.75
N PRO A 79 27.76 49.58 -17.56
CA PRO A 79 29.01 50.27 -17.27
C PRO A 79 29.99 49.31 -16.57
N LEU A 80 31.13 49.08 -17.22
CA LEU A 80 32.37 48.70 -16.54
C LEU A 80 32.73 49.83 -15.58
N ASN A 81 33.06 49.51 -14.34
CA ASN A 81 34.01 50.32 -13.60
C ASN A 81 34.95 49.43 -12.79
N THR A 82 36.20 49.51 -13.21
CA THR A 82 37.38 48.87 -12.64
C THR A 82 37.88 49.74 -11.50
N THR A 83 37.92 49.22 -10.27
CA THR A 83 38.77 49.80 -9.23
C THR A 83 39.22 48.71 -8.26
N PHE A 84 40.49 48.32 -8.38
CA PHE A 84 41.23 47.57 -7.39
C PHE A 84 41.53 48.47 -6.18
N PRO A 85 41.43 47.95 -4.96
CA PRO A 85 42.48 48.27 -4.00
C PRO A 85 43.05 47.05 -3.26
N LEU A 86 44.25 47.33 -2.76
CA LEU A 86 45.28 46.49 -2.18
C LEU A 86 44.85 45.65 -0.96
N ARG A 87 45.46 44.45 -0.88
CA ARG A 87 45.63 43.62 0.33
C ARG A 87 46.17 44.46 1.50
N PRO A 88 45.76 44.15 2.74
CA PRO A 88 46.76 43.50 3.60
C PRO A 88 46.23 42.48 4.63
N ARG A 89 47.15 41.55 4.94
CA ARG A 89 47.41 40.83 6.21
C ARG A 89 46.54 39.64 6.64
N SER A 90 47.32 38.72 7.22
CA SER A 90 47.11 37.33 7.66
C SER A 90 46.01 37.11 8.71
N PRO A 91 45.55 35.85 8.88
CA PRO A 91 44.39 35.51 9.69
C PRO A 91 44.70 35.48 11.19
N SER A 92 43.82 36.08 11.99
CA SER A 92 43.70 35.79 13.41
C SER A 92 42.94 34.47 13.61
N ARG A 93 43.45 33.72 14.58
CA ARG A 93 43.04 32.40 15.04
C ARG A 93 41.61 32.42 15.62
N PRO A 94 40.67 31.57 15.18
CA PRO A 94 39.46 31.33 15.94
C PRO A 94 39.76 30.38 17.11
N THR A 95 39.33 30.76 18.30
CA THR A 95 39.22 29.93 19.51
C THR A 95 38.32 28.72 19.27
N PRO A 96 38.50 27.60 20.00
CA PRO A 96 37.67 26.42 19.84
C PRO A 96 36.29 26.66 20.46
N SER A 97 35.37 27.22 19.68
CA SER A 97 33.95 27.21 20.02
C SER A 97 33.39 25.82 19.71
N ALA A 98 32.87 25.19 20.75
CA ALA A 98 31.96 24.05 20.79
C ALA A 98 31.79 23.30 19.46
N ILE A 99 32.43 22.14 19.36
CA ILE A 99 32.09 21.10 18.39
C ILE A 99 30.63 20.72 18.66
N CYS A 100 29.71 21.31 17.90
CA CYS A 100 28.37 20.77 17.77
C CYS A 100 28.54 19.46 17.00
N ILE A 101 28.60 18.35 17.73
CA ILE A 101 28.60 17.01 17.15
C ILE A 101 27.21 16.84 16.53
N THR A 102 27.06 17.24 15.27
CA THR A 102 25.98 16.75 14.43
C THR A 102 26.29 15.29 14.18
N GLN A 103 25.76 14.42 15.05
CA GLN A 103 25.82 12.99 14.85
C GLN A 103 25.21 12.70 13.46
N SER A 104 26.04 12.19 12.55
CA SER A 104 25.58 11.68 11.28
C SER A 104 24.55 10.57 11.55
N PRO A 105 23.40 10.56 10.88
CA PRO A 105 22.37 9.53 11.08
C PRO A 105 22.83 8.11 10.70
N LEU A 106 24.02 7.96 10.11
CA LEU A 106 24.57 6.69 9.69
C LEU A 106 25.02 5.80 10.87
N ALA A 107 25.41 6.38 12.01
CA ALA A 107 25.93 5.62 13.14
C ALA A 107 24.86 4.79 13.88
N THR A 108 23.58 5.16 13.79
CA THR A 108 22.48 4.42 14.43
C THR A 108 22.07 3.17 13.63
N MET A 109 22.43 3.09 12.34
CA MET A 109 21.94 2.03 11.43
C MET A 109 22.71 0.71 11.53
N ALA A 110 23.98 0.73 11.96
CA ALA A 110 24.81 -0.48 12.07
C ALA A 110 24.48 -1.39 13.26
N SER A 111 23.56 -0.96 14.15
CA SER A 111 23.18 -1.66 15.37
C SER A 111 21.70 -2.04 15.43
N ALA A 112 20.93 -1.84 14.35
CA ALA A 112 19.51 -2.19 14.33
C ALA A 112 19.36 -3.71 14.49
N THR A 113 18.59 -4.12 15.49
CA THR A 113 18.35 -5.55 15.80
C THR A 113 16.90 -5.94 15.61
N SER A 114 16.01 -4.96 15.41
CA SER A 114 14.57 -5.16 15.29
C SER A 114 13.98 -4.30 14.17
N PHE A 115 12.90 -4.78 13.57
CA PHE A 115 12.07 -4.03 12.63
C PHE A 115 11.62 -2.67 13.18
N TYR A 116 11.44 -2.56 14.49
CA TYR A 116 10.94 -1.34 15.14
C TYR A 116 11.99 -0.23 15.27
N ASP A 117 13.27 -0.53 14.99
CA ASP A 117 14.36 0.47 15.05
C ASP A 117 14.35 1.40 13.82
N PHE A 118 13.62 1.03 12.76
CA PHE A 118 13.61 1.73 11.49
C PHE A 118 12.53 2.83 11.43
N LYS A 119 12.87 3.90 10.69
CA LYS A 119 12.04 5.10 10.50
C LYS A 119 11.97 5.47 9.01
N PRO A 120 11.37 4.61 8.17
CA PRO A 120 11.20 4.91 6.76
C PRO A 120 10.33 6.17 6.59
N VAL A 121 10.41 6.78 5.41
CA VAL A 121 9.68 8.01 5.13
C VAL A 121 8.20 7.76 4.83
N ASP A 122 7.35 8.68 5.25
CA ASP A 122 5.94 8.72 4.86
C ASP A 122 5.76 9.37 3.47
N LYS A 123 4.51 9.58 3.08
CA LYS A 123 4.17 10.19 1.79
C LYS A 123 4.66 11.62 1.60
N ARG A 124 4.92 12.35 2.69
CA ARG A 124 5.46 13.70 2.67
C ARG A 124 6.99 13.71 2.68
N GLY A 125 7.63 12.54 2.81
CA GLY A 125 9.07 12.42 2.95
C GLY A 125 9.55 12.53 4.40
N GLU A 126 8.63 12.57 5.37
CA GLU A 126 8.96 12.74 6.78
C GLU A 126 9.20 11.38 7.46
N PRO A 127 10.13 11.27 8.41
CA PRO A 127 10.36 10.01 9.12
C PRO A 127 9.10 9.54 9.85
N LYS A 128 8.67 8.30 9.56
CA LYS A 128 7.56 7.63 10.23
C LYS A 128 8.06 6.36 10.92
N PRO A 129 8.26 6.38 12.25
CA PRO A 129 8.82 5.23 12.97
C PRO A 129 7.93 3.98 12.90
N LEU A 130 8.54 2.83 12.64
CA LEU A 130 7.84 1.54 12.65
C LEU A 130 7.55 1.04 14.08
N GLU A 131 8.12 1.68 15.09
CA GLU A 131 7.80 1.45 16.51
C GLU A 131 6.30 1.57 16.82
N GLU A 132 5.52 2.32 16.02
CA GLU A 132 4.05 2.38 16.17
C GLU A 132 3.36 1.01 16.01
N TYR A 133 4.05 0.03 15.39
CA TYR A 133 3.57 -1.33 15.20
C TYR A 133 4.16 -2.34 16.20
N LYS A 134 4.82 -1.87 17.26
CA LYS A 134 5.44 -2.75 18.27
C LYS A 134 4.42 -3.72 18.86
N GLY A 135 4.79 -5.01 18.92
CA GLY A 135 3.93 -6.08 19.42
C GLY A 135 2.87 -6.57 18.43
N LYS A 136 2.79 -5.99 17.22
CA LYS A 136 1.93 -6.46 16.14
C LYS A 136 2.69 -7.36 15.18
N VAL A 137 1.98 -8.28 14.55
CA VAL A 137 2.46 -8.99 13.35
C VAL A 137 2.32 -8.06 12.16
N VAL A 138 3.41 -7.86 11.42
CA VAL A 138 3.48 -6.90 10.30
C VAL A 138 3.80 -7.63 9.00
N LEU A 139 2.97 -7.46 7.97
CA LEU A 139 3.31 -7.88 6.61
C LEU A 139 3.83 -6.69 5.81
N VAL A 140 5.11 -6.68 5.51
CA VAL A 140 5.78 -5.65 4.70
C VAL A 140 5.74 -6.05 3.23
N VAL A 141 5.34 -5.14 2.34
CA VAL A 141 5.21 -5.41 0.90
C VAL A 141 5.82 -4.26 0.09
N ASN A 142 6.71 -4.53 -0.87
CA ASN A 142 7.08 -3.51 -1.86
C ASN A 142 6.03 -3.47 -2.97
N THR A 143 5.49 -2.31 -3.28
CA THR A 143 4.32 -2.16 -4.15
C THR A 143 4.65 -1.33 -5.39
N ALA A 144 3.81 -1.47 -6.42
CA ALA A 144 3.84 -0.61 -7.60
C ALA A 144 2.44 -0.49 -8.20
N SER A 145 2.11 0.68 -8.77
CA SER A 145 0.78 0.94 -9.34
C SER A 145 0.58 0.30 -10.71
N LYS A 146 1.59 0.31 -11.60
CA LYS A 146 1.48 -0.14 -13.00
C LYS A 146 2.19 -1.46 -13.25
N CYS A 147 1.96 -2.44 -12.38
CA CYS A 147 2.58 -3.77 -12.44
C CYS A 147 1.57 -4.85 -12.85
N GLY A 148 2.03 -5.91 -13.51
CA GLY A 148 1.20 -7.11 -13.77
C GLY A 148 0.72 -7.81 -12.49
N PHE A 149 1.35 -7.51 -11.34
CA PHE A 149 0.94 -8.01 -10.02
C PHE A 149 0.07 -7.03 -9.24
N THR A 150 -0.25 -5.85 -9.78
CA THR A 150 -1.13 -4.86 -9.11
C THR A 150 -2.48 -5.46 -8.66
N PRO A 151 -3.13 -6.42 -9.36
CA PRO A 151 -4.33 -7.08 -8.85
C PRO A 151 -4.17 -7.77 -7.48
N GLN A 152 -2.95 -8.02 -7.02
CA GLN A 152 -2.70 -8.54 -5.67
C GLN A 152 -3.11 -7.56 -4.57
N PHE A 153 -3.25 -6.26 -4.85
CA PHE A 153 -3.81 -5.31 -3.88
C PHE A 153 -5.19 -5.75 -3.38
N GLU A 154 -6.05 -6.31 -4.24
CA GLU A 154 -7.36 -6.81 -3.81
C GLU A 154 -7.23 -8.01 -2.87
N GLY A 155 -6.31 -8.93 -3.17
CA GLY A 155 -6.06 -10.09 -2.32
C GLY A 155 -5.47 -9.69 -0.97
N LEU A 156 -4.54 -8.74 -0.96
CA LEU A 156 -3.96 -8.16 0.25
C LEU A 156 -5.01 -7.43 1.09
N GLU A 157 -5.89 -6.66 0.45
CA GLU A 157 -6.95 -5.92 1.12
C GLU A 157 -8.00 -6.87 1.73
N LYS A 158 -8.39 -7.91 1.01
CA LYS A 158 -9.29 -8.97 1.52
C LYS A 158 -8.66 -9.68 2.72
N LEU A 159 -7.40 -10.08 2.60
CA LEU A 159 -6.63 -10.69 3.70
C LEU A 159 -6.56 -9.74 4.90
N TYR A 160 -6.24 -8.47 4.67
CA TYR A 160 -6.10 -7.46 5.70
C TYR A 160 -7.41 -7.26 6.47
N LYS A 161 -8.52 -7.03 5.77
CA LYS A 161 -9.85 -6.87 6.37
C LYS A 161 -10.27 -8.11 7.15
N GLY A 162 -10.14 -9.30 6.55
CA GLY A 162 -10.53 -10.55 7.20
C GLY A 162 -9.73 -10.87 8.47
N LEU A 163 -8.43 -10.54 8.49
CA LEU A 163 -7.61 -10.70 9.68
C LEU A 163 -7.87 -9.59 10.71
N LYS A 164 -8.05 -8.33 10.29
CA LYS A 164 -8.38 -7.21 11.19
C LYS A 164 -9.73 -7.37 11.88
N GLU A 165 -10.70 -8.02 11.24
CA GLU A 165 -11.98 -8.33 11.87
C GLU A 165 -11.83 -9.26 13.08
N LYS A 166 -10.89 -10.23 12.99
CA LYS A 166 -10.62 -11.22 14.04
C LYS A 166 -9.55 -10.74 15.05
N HIS A 167 -8.61 -9.93 14.58
CA HIS A 167 -7.39 -9.51 15.28
C HIS A 167 -7.15 -8.00 15.10
N PRO A 168 -8.07 -7.14 15.58
CA PRO A 168 -8.08 -5.71 15.25
C PRO A 168 -6.80 -4.99 15.67
N ASP A 169 -6.20 -5.35 16.80
CA ASP A 169 -5.02 -4.65 17.32
C ASP A 169 -3.71 -5.39 17.11
N ASP A 170 -3.72 -6.53 16.44
CA ASP A 170 -2.56 -7.43 16.39
C ASP A 170 -1.92 -7.58 15.00
N PHE A 171 -2.60 -7.17 13.93
CA PHE A 171 -2.12 -7.34 12.56
C PHE A 171 -2.15 -6.04 11.75
N VAL A 172 -1.11 -5.82 10.95
CA VAL A 172 -1.05 -4.71 9.98
C VAL A 172 -0.28 -5.10 8.71
N ILE A 173 -0.77 -4.66 7.54
CA ILE A 173 0.00 -4.68 6.29
C ILE A 173 0.61 -3.30 6.08
N VAL A 174 1.85 -3.23 5.63
CA VAL A 174 2.51 -1.96 5.29
C VAL A 174 3.08 -2.05 3.88
N GLY A 175 2.61 -1.16 3.00
CA GLY A 175 3.06 -1.05 1.61
C GLY A 175 4.14 0.01 1.43
N PHE A 176 5.18 -0.33 0.68
CA PHE A 176 6.28 0.56 0.31
C PHE A 176 6.35 0.69 -1.21
N PRO A 177 5.86 1.79 -1.79
CA PRO A 177 5.98 2.05 -3.22
C PRO A 177 7.43 2.02 -3.69
N CYS A 178 7.69 1.41 -4.84
CA CYS A 178 9.04 1.32 -5.41
C CYS A 178 9.01 1.39 -6.95
N ASN A 179 9.86 2.23 -7.52
CA ASN A 179 9.93 2.43 -8.97
C ASN A 179 11.12 1.71 -9.65
N GLN A 180 11.90 0.93 -8.90
CA GLN A 180 13.13 0.29 -9.40
C GLN A 180 12.86 -0.88 -10.38
N PHE A 181 11.62 -1.34 -10.49
CA PHE A 181 11.24 -2.50 -11.30
C PHE A 181 10.45 -2.07 -12.52
N GLY A 182 11.14 -1.91 -13.65
CA GLY A 182 10.53 -1.55 -14.93
C GLY A 182 9.87 -0.16 -14.96
N GLY A 183 10.19 0.74 -14.03
CA GLY A 183 9.61 2.08 -13.99
C GLY A 183 8.10 2.08 -13.76
N GLN A 184 7.57 1.08 -13.04
CA GLN A 184 6.14 0.81 -12.91
C GLN A 184 5.42 1.64 -11.84
N ASP A 185 6.14 2.54 -11.15
CA ASP A 185 5.58 3.45 -10.15
C ASP A 185 6.20 4.87 -10.25
N PRO A 186 6.09 5.53 -11.41
CA PRO A 186 6.77 6.81 -11.66
C PRO A 186 6.09 7.98 -10.94
N GLY A 187 4.84 7.80 -10.49
CA GLY A 187 4.03 8.85 -9.89
C GLY A 187 4.58 9.38 -8.56
N THR A 188 4.03 10.49 -8.11
CA THR A 188 4.26 11.05 -6.78
C THR A 188 3.61 10.19 -5.70
N ASN A 189 4.02 10.38 -4.44
CA ASN A 189 3.43 9.61 -3.33
C ASN A 189 1.90 9.78 -3.24
N ASP A 190 1.38 10.98 -3.49
CA ASP A 190 -0.07 11.25 -3.47
C ASP A 190 -0.81 10.56 -4.63
N GLU A 191 -0.22 10.56 -5.83
CA GLU A 191 -0.79 9.83 -6.98
C GLU A 191 -0.84 8.32 -6.72
N ILE A 192 0.21 7.76 -6.11
CA ILE A 192 0.28 6.33 -5.80
C ILE A 192 -0.76 5.94 -4.76
N GLN A 193 -0.92 6.73 -3.69
CA GLN A 193 -1.94 6.47 -2.68
C GLN A 193 -3.35 6.58 -3.24
N SER A 194 -3.62 7.65 -4.00
CA SER A 194 -4.90 7.83 -4.66
C SER A 194 -5.20 6.66 -5.59
N PHE A 195 -4.20 6.20 -6.36
CA PHE A 195 -4.34 5.03 -7.22
C PHE A 195 -4.71 3.76 -6.43
N CYS A 196 -4.00 3.46 -5.34
CA CYS A 196 -4.27 2.27 -4.52
C CYS A 196 -5.67 2.33 -3.88
N GLN A 197 -6.09 3.50 -3.42
CA GLN A 197 -7.39 3.69 -2.78
C GLN A 197 -8.54 3.62 -3.80
N VAL A 198 -8.45 4.37 -4.90
CA VAL A 198 -9.54 4.50 -5.88
C VAL A 198 -9.75 3.20 -6.65
N ASN A 199 -8.67 2.53 -7.06
CA ASN A 199 -8.78 1.36 -7.94
C ASN A 199 -8.95 0.04 -7.17
N TYR A 200 -8.45 -0.03 -5.93
CA TYR A 200 -8.39 -1.29 -5.18
C TYR A 200 -8.98 -1.21 -3.77
N GLY A 201 -9.40 -0.03 -3.31
CA GLY A 201 -9.98 0.15 -1.98
C GLY A 201 -9.00 -0.16 -0.84
N VAL A 202 -7.70 -0.03 -1.09
CA VAL A 202 -6.63 -0.32 -0.12
C VAL A 202 -6.81 0.56 1.12
N SER A 203 -6.92 -0.09 2.27
CA SER A 203 -7.12 0.57 3.57
C SER A 203 -5.93 0.43 4.51
N PHE A 204 -4.95 -0.41 4.17
CA PHE A 204 -3.71 -0.53 4.94
C PHE A 204 -2.74 0.62 4.65
N PRO A 205 -1.84 0.97 5.58
CA PRO A 205 -0.86 2.03 5.41
C PRO A 205 0.05 1.84 4.18
N ILE A 206 0.11 2.87 3.33
CA ILE A 206 1.10 3.01 2.25
C ILE A 206 2.07 4.14 2.65
N TYR A 207 3.36 3.80 2.72
CA TYR A 207 4.43 4.73 3.07
C TYR A 207 4.89 5.56 1.87
N GLY A 208 5.91 6.40 2.06
CA GLY A 208 6.57 7.08 0.96
C GLY A 208 7.31 6.10 0.05
N LYS A 209 7.51 6.51 -1.21
CA LYS A 209 8.30 5.76 -2.17
C LYS A 209 9.76 5.65 -1.72
N ILE A 210 10.29 4.43 -1.77
CA ILE A 210 11.66 4.11 -1.38
C ILE A 210 12.35 3.23 -2.42
N ASP A 211 13.68 3.25 -2.39
CA ASP A 211 14.51 2.28 -3.09
C ASP A 211 14.69 1.04 -2.21
N VAL A 212 14.59 -0.16 -2.79
CA VAL A 212 14.70 -1.43 -2.05
C VAL A 212 15.99 -2.20 -2.37
N ASN A 213 16.72 -1.76 -3.40
CA ASN A 213 17.97 -2.34 -3.88
C ASN A 213 19.00 -1.26 -4.21
N GLY A 214 20.29 -1.64 -4.16
CA GLY A 214 21.41 -0.78 -4.55
C GLY A 214 21.84 0.19 -3.45
N ASP A 215 22.78 1.07 -3.77
CA ASP A 215 23.45 1.94 -2.77
C ASP A 215 22.53 2.94 -2.08
N LYS A 216 21.36 3.19 -2.66
CA LYS A 216 20.32 4.07 -2.13
C LYS A 216 19.16 3.32 -1.48
N ALA A 217 19.27 2.00 -1.34
CA ALA A 217 18.25 1.21 -0.69
C ALA A 217 17.97 1.72 0.72
N ASP A 218 16.70 1.77 1.08
CA ASP A 218 16.28 2.11 2.43
C ASP A 218 16.90 1.11 3.42
N PRO A 219 17.47 1.58 4.55
CA PRO A 219 18.07 0.71 5.56
C PRO A 219 17.16 -0.42 6.03
N LEU A 220 15.84 -0.19 6.07
CA LEU A 220 14.87 -1.23 6.40
C LEU A 220 14.96 -2.40 5.40
N TYR A 221 14.98 -2.13 4.10
CA TYR A 221 15.02 -3.18 3.08
C TYR A 221 16.38 -3.86 3.02
N GLU A 222 17.48 -3.15 3.25
CA GLU A 222 18.79 -3.80 3.43
C GLU A 222 18.77 -4.78 4.60
N TRP A 223 18.22 -4.39 5.74
CA TRP A 223 18.07 -5.27 6.90
C TRP A 223 17.15 -6.47 6.62
N LEU A 224 15.95 -6.26 6.05
CA LEU A 224 15.01 -7.33 5.71
C LEU A 224 15.64 -8.41 4.81
N LYS A 225 16.38 -7.98 3.78
CA LYS A 225 17.06 -8.88 2.84
C LYS A 225 18.22 -9.63 3.48
N ASN A 226 18.85 -9.05 4.50
CA ASN A 226 19.93 -9.68 5.26
C ASN A 226 19.41 -10.72 6.25
N GLU A 227 18.34 -10.40 6.98
CA GLU A 227 17.70 -11.30 7.94
C GLU A 227 17.06 -12.51 7.26
N GLN A 228 16.41 -12.30 6.11
CA GLN A 228 15.84 -13.38 5.32
C GLN A 228 16.26 -13.25 3.85
N PRO A 229 17.42 -13.83 3.48
CA PRO A 229 17.82 -13.95 2.09
C PRO A 229 16.79 -14.75 1.29
N GLY A 230 16.64 -14.42 0.01
CA GLY A 230 15.79 -15.19 -0.89
C GLY A 230 16.40 -16.55 -1.24
N LEU A 231 15.75 -17.25 -2.17
CA LEU A 231 16.18 -18.56 -2.65
C LEU A 231 17.66 -18.54 -3.10
N MET A 232 18.43 -19.56 -2.70
CA MET A 232 19.88 -19.67 -2.94
C MET A 232 20.71 -18.53 -2.33
N GLY A 233 20.23 -17.87 -1.27
CA GLY A 233 20.96 -16.80 -0.59
C GLY A 233 20.93 -15.46 -1.33
N LEU A 234 20.12 -15.34 -2.40
CA LEU A 234 19.97 -14.10 -3.15
C LEU A 234 19.23 -13.06 -2.32
N LYS A 235 19.96 -12.06 -1.84
CA LYS A 235 19.39 -11.00 -1.00
C LYS A 235 18.52 -10.02 -1.79
N ARG A 236 18.90 -9.70 -3.03
CA ARG A 236 18.23 -8.70 -3.89
C ARG A 236 16.72 -8.95 -4.01
N ILE A 237 15.91 -7.90 -3.87
CA ILE A 237 14.47 -7.96 -4.21
C ILE A 237 14.35 -8.18 -5.71
N LYS A 238 13.63 -9.22 -6.13
CA LYS A 238 13.57 -9.61 -7.54
C LYS A 238 12.57 -8.76 -8.33
N TRP A 239 11.45 -8.41 -7.72
CA TRP A 239 10.36 -7.72 -8.40
C TRP A 239 9.39 -7.04 -7.42
N ASN A 240 8.38 -6.34 -7.95
CA ASN A 240 7.27 -5.78 -7.17
C ASN A 240 6.46 -6.89 -6.46
N PHE A 241 5.84 -6.58 -5.34
CA PHE A 241 5.04 -7.48 -4.50
C PHE A 241 5.83 -8.62 -3.86
N GLU A 242 7.10 -8.41 -3.53
CA GLU A 242 7.78 -9.28 -2.57
C GLU A 242 7.29 -8.97 -1.15
N LYS A 243 7.14 -9.99 -0.30
CA LYS A 243 6.56 -9.83 1.04
C LYS A 243 7.51 -10.33 2.11
N PHE A 244 7.54 -9.64 3.23
CA PHE A 244 8.22 -10.06 4.45
C PHE A 244 7.23 -10.08 5.61
N LEU A 245 7.23 -11.15 6.39
CA LEU A 245 6.42 -11.25 7.61
C LEU A 245 7.31 -10.98 8.81
N ILE A 246 6.89 -10.04 9.65
CA ILE A 246 7.54 -9.65 10.88
C ILE A 246 6.69 -10.14 12.05
N GLY A 247 7.33 -10.82 12.99
CA GLY A 247 6.69 -11.25 14.24
C GLY A 247 6.48 -10.10 15.22
N ARG A 248 5.77 -10.38 16.32
CA ARG A 248 5.54 -9.40 17.40
C ARG A 248 6.83 -8.95 18.10
N ASP A 249 7.86 -9.79 18.03
CA ASP A 249 9.23 -9.55 18.49
C ASP A 249 10.04 -8.61 17.57
N GLY A 250 9.46 -8.23 16.43
CA GLY A 250 10.12 -7.41 15.42
C GLY A 250 11.17 -8.17 14.59
N LYS A 251 11.18 -9.51 14.62
CA LYS A 251 12.09 -10.35 13.82
C LYS A 251 11.42 -10.79 12.52
N VAL A 252 12.23 -11.01 11.48
CA VAL A 252 11.74 -11.51 10.20
C VAL A 252 11.43 -13.00 10.30
N LYS A 253 10.17 -13.37 10.09
CA LYS A 253 9.66 -14.76 10.20
C LYS A 253 9.55 -15.45 8.84
N GLY A 254 9.47 -14.68 7.75
CA GLY A 254 9.38 -15.25 6.41
C GLY A 254 9.50 -14.21 5.30
N ARG A 255 9.80 -14.69 4.11
CA ARG A 255 9.92 -13.92 2.87
C ARG A 255 9.27 -14.68 1.72
N TRP A 256 8.44 -14.01 0.92
CA TRP A 256 7.72 -14.61 -0.21
C TRP A 256 7.88 -13.79 -1.47
N ALA A 257 8.05 -14.51 -2.58
CA ALA A 257 8.21 -13.91 -3.90
C ALA A 257 6.92 -13.26 -4.41
N SER A 258 7.05 -12.45 -5.46
CA SER A 258 5.95 -11.80 -6.17
C SER A 258 4.86 -12.76 -6.64
N THR A 259 5.23 -14.00 -7.00
CA THR A 259 4.29 -15.03 -7.47
C THR A 259 3.47 -15.67 -6.35
N THR A 260 3.86 -15.49 -5.07
CA THR A 260 3.09 -15.97 -3.94
C THR A 260 1.82 -15.15 -3.80
N LYS A 261 0.68 -15.85 -3.87
CA LYS A 261 -0.65 -15.25 -3.77
C LYS A 261 -0.94 -14.79 -2.33
N PRO A 262 -1.58 -13.62 -2.13
CA PRO A 262 -1.91 -13.10 -0.80
C PRO A 262 -2.64 -14.11 0.10
N GLU A 263 -3.57 -14.89 -0.45
CA GLU A 263 -4.39 -15.84 0.31
C GLU A 263 -3.54 -16.93 0.98
N SER A 264 -2.43 -17.32 0.36
CA SER A 264 -1.52 -18.32 0.92
C SER A 264 -0.74 -17.81 2.14
N LEU A 265 -0.77 -16.51 2.41
CA LEU A 265 -0.11 -15.89 3.57
C LEU A 265 -0.99 -15.92 4.83
N GLU A 266 -2.29 -16.24 4.72
CA GLU A 266 -3.19 -16.26 5.88
C GLU A 266 -2.70 -17.22 6.97
N LYS A 267 -2.33 -18.45 6.58
CA LYS A 267 -1.83 -19.47 7.50
C LYS A 267 -0.58 -19.02 8.27
N PRO A 268 0.54 -18.63 7.63
CA PRO A 268 1.73 -18.21 8.36
C PRO A 268 1.50 -16.95 9.21
N ILE A 269 0.60 -16.05 8.79
CA ILE A 269 0.23 -14.89 9.62
C ILE A 269 -0.51 -15.33 10.89
N LEU A 270 -1.50 -16.21 10.78
CA LEU A 270 -2.24 -16.74 11.92
C LEU A 270 -1.33 -17.49 12.91
N GLU A 271 -0.34 -18.23 12.41
CA GLU A 271 0.68 -18.85 13.26
C GLU A 271 1.42 -17.82 14.11
N GLN A 272 1.84 -16.70 13.53
CA GLN A 272 2.49 -15.61 14.29
C GLN A 272 1.52 -14.86 15.22
N LEU A 273 0.24 -14.75 14.85
CA LEU A 273 -0.76 -14.09 15.70
C LEU A 273 -1.09 -14.90 16.96
N ASN A 274 -1.09 -16.23 16.84
CA ASN A 274 -1.39 -17.17 17.93
C ASN A 274 -0.20 -17.43 18.85
N ASN A 275 1.04 -17.30 18.34
CA ASN A 275 2.25 -17.38 19.13
C ASN A 275 2.42 -16.08 19.93
N LYS A 276 1.80 -16.05 21.13
CA LYS A 276 2.03 -15.03 22.14
C LYS A 276 3.29 -15.40 22.93
N GLU A 277 4.45 -15.12 22.35
CA GLU A 277 5.72 -15.06 23.11
C GLU A 277 5.83 -13.74 23.85
#